data_AF-A0A7I4Y4K9-F1
#
_entry.id   AF-A0A7I4Y4K9-F1
#
_cell.length_a   1.000
_cell.length_b   1.000
_cell.length_c   1.000
_cell.angle_alpha   90.00
_cell.angle_beta   90.00
_cell.angle_gamma   90.00
#
_symmetry.space_group_name_H-M   'P 1'
#
loop_
_entity.id
_entity.type
_entity.pdbx_description
1 polymer ?
#
loop_
_entity_poly.entity_id
_entity_poly.type
_entity_poly.pdbx_seq_one_letter_code
_entity_poly.pdbx_strand_id
1 'polypeptide(L)'
;MKLLWIFAMLLGALGQVALTPKAILIKKVNDLVTGFLTEQQISKAIDITAFDIHTNKTTEEMMTDLYDYLITDLSTDQLKTVNDSYKGLVKDLGEEEAANVMERVKKVFVYAVSPAVDLVRANDATPELAYIAMSRQLTPDFIHGVISLVRDTLTPVEWNSVKQRYASMLRIMEYWEKICGIATKPPEMAESDL
;
A
#
# COMPACT_ATOMS: atom_id res chain seq x y z
N MET A 1 -48.81 15.60 10.54
CA MET A 1 -47.82 15.86 11.63
C MET A 1 -47.07 14.61 12.12
N LYS A 2 -47.11 13.44 11.44
CA LYS A 2 -46.33 12.25 11.82
C LYS A 2 -45.09 11.98 10.95
N LEU A 3 -44.97 12.62 9.78
CA LEU A 3 -43.84 12.45 8.85
C LEU A 3 -42.60 13.31 9.20
N LEU A 4 -42.78 14.40 9.96
CA LEU A 4 -41.72 15.35 10.29
C LEU A 4 -40.73 14.79 11.33
N TRP A 5 -41.17 13.85 12.17
CA TRP A 5 -40.34 13.20 13.19
C TRP A 5 -39.37 12.15 12.63
N ILE A 6 -39.71 11.54 11.48
CA ILE A 6 -38.84 10.55 10.83
C ILE A 6 -37.65 11.25 10.16
N PHE A 7 -37.85 12.43 9.56
CA PHE A 7 -36.76 13.25 9.04
C PHE A 7 -35.89 13.84 10.15
N ALA A 8 -36.44 14.16 11.33
CA ALA A 8 -35.66 14.62 12.47
C ALA A 8 -34.78 13.50 13.08
N MET A 9 -35.23 12.23 13.08
CA MET A 9 -34.37 11.10 13.47
C MET A 9 -33.32 10.76 12.42
N LEU A 10 -33.63 10.87 11.12
CA LEU A 10 -32.65 10.68 10.04
C LEU A 10 -31.60 11.81 9.99
N LEU A 11 -31.97 13.04 10.32
CA LEU A 11 -31.03 14.17 10.46
C LEU A 11 -30.26 14.13 11.79
N GLY A 12 -30.81 13.52 12.85
CA GLY A 12 -30.08 13.22 14.09
C GLY A 12 -29.09 12.05 13.97
N ALA A 13 -29.31 11.12 13.02
CA ALA A 13 -28.40 10.03 12.69
C ALA A 13 -27.26 10.44 11.74
N LEU A 14 -27.30 11.66 11.18
CA LEU A 14 -26.10 12.32 10.63
C LEU A 14 -25.23 12.96 11.72
N GLY A 15 -25.56 12.71 13.00
CA GLY A 15 -24.71 12.99 14.14
C GLY A 15 -23.39 12.24 14.00
N GLN A 16 -22.41 12.93 13.41
CA GLN A 16 -20.99 12.62 13.46
C GLN A 16 -20.71 11.12 13.29
N VAL A 17 -20.46 10.68 12.05
CA VAL A 17 -19.62 9.49 11.88
C VAL A 17 -18.30 9.86 12.54
N ALA A 18 -18.16 9.55 13.83
CA ALA A 18 -16.89 9.59 14.51
C ALA A 18 -16.05 8.62 13.69
N LEU A 19 -15.19 9.19 12.82
CA LEU A 19 -14.29 8.43 11.98
C LEU A 19 -13.51 7.53 12.93
N THR A 20 -13.83 6.24 12.93
CA THR A 20 -13.15 5.29 13.80
C THR A 20 -11.67 5.32 13.43
N PRO A 21 -10.74 5.05 14.38
CA PRO A 21 -9.32 4.98 14.07
C PRO A 21 -9.02 4.08 12.86
N LYS A 22 -9.78 2.98 12.73
CA LYS A 22 -9.73 2.08 11.58
C LYS A 22 -10.18 2.76 10.28
N ALA A 23 -11.30 3.49 10.26
CA ALA A 23 -11.75 4.22 9.08
C ALA A 23 -10.74 5.27 8.62
N ILE A 24 -10.07 5.97 9.55
CA ILE A 24 -8.98 6.90 9.24
C ILE A 24 -7.81 6.15 8.59
N LEU A 25 -7.44 4.99 9.14
CA LEU A 25 -6.34 4.19 8.62
C LEU A 25 -6.67 3.62 7.22
N ILE A 26 -7.88 3.11 7.00
CA ILE A 26 -8.35 2.66 5.69
C ILE A 26 -8.22 3.79 4.67
N LYS A 27 -8.69 5.00 5.00
CA LYS A 27 -8.59 6.15 4.11
C LYS A 27 -7.14 6.47 3.76
N LYS A 28 -6.24 6.49 4.76
CA LYS A 28 -4.81 6.74 4.53
C LYS A 28 -4.18 5.69 3.62
N VAL A 29 -4.47 4.41 3.84
CA VAL A 29 -3.96 3.34 2.97
C VAL A 29 -4.53 3.48 1.56
N ASN A 30 -5.82 3.78 1.44
CA ASN A 30 -6.49 3.97 0.15
C ASN A 30 -5.93 5.16 -0.64
N ASP A 31 -5.51 6.23 0.05
CA ASP A 31 -4.86 7.39 -0.59
C ASP A 31 -3.46 7.03 -1.14
N LEU A 32 -2.81 6.00 -0.59
CA LEU A 32 -1.49 5.51 -1.01
C LEU A 32 -1.55 4.50 -2.15
N VAL A 33 -2.62 3.71 -2.26
CA VAL A 33 -2.82 2.76 -3.37
C VAL A 33 -3.68 3.36 -4.48
N THR A 34 -3.64 2.79 -5.68
CA THR A 34 -4.38 3.31 -6.86
C THR A 34 -5.88 2.96 -6.87
N GLY A 35 -6.44 2.58 -5.72
CA GLY A 35 -7.76 1.93 -5.66
C GLY A 35 -7.74 0.49 -6.22
N PHE A 36 -6.54 -0.09 -6.43
CA PHE A 36 -6.39 -1.48 -6.83
C PHE A 36 -7.03 -2.44 -5.83
N LEU A 37 -6.94 -2.15 -4.54
CA LEU A 37 -7.63 -2.89 -3.48
C LEU A 37 -8.94 -2.21 -3.12
N THR A 38 -9.97 -3.01 -2.84
CA THR A 38 -11.23 -2.49 -2.29
C THR A 38 -11.07 -2.04 -0.85
N GLU A 39 -11.95 -1.15 -0.36
CA GLU A 39 -11.94 -0.75 1.05
C GLU A 39 -12.12 -1.94 2.00
N GLN A 40 -12.89 -2.95 1.60
CA GLN A 40 -13.06 -4.19 2.37
C GLN A 40 -11.75 -4.98 2.45
N GLN A 41 -11.03 -5.07 1.33
CA GLN A 41 -9.72 -5.73 1.27
C GLN A 41 -8.70 -5.04 2.19
N ILE A 42 -8.64 -3.70 2.10
CA ILE A 42 -7.78 -2.87 2.93
C ILE A 42 -8.16 -3.01 4.42
N SER A 43 -9.46 -2.95 4.72
CA SER A 43 -9.98 -3.10 6.09
C SER A 43 -9.56 -4.43 6.72
N LYS A 44 -9.62 -5.53 5.97
CA LYS A 44 -9.25 -6.85 6.47
C LYS A 44 -7.74 -7.02 6.62
N ALA A 45 -6.95 -6.49 5.68
CA ALA A 45 -5.48 -6.44 5.82
C ALA A 45 -5.04 -5.67 7.08
N ILE A 46 -5.71 -4.55 7.39
CA ILE A 46 -5.47 -3.77 8.62
C ILE A 46 -5.80 -4.60 9.86
N ASP A 47 -6.90 -5.36 9.86
CA ASP A 47 -7.27 -6.22 11.00
C ASP A 47 -6.24 -7.33 11.24
N ILE A 48 -5.77 -7.97 10.17
CA ILE A 48 -4.70 -8.99 10.22
C ILE A 48 -3.44 -8.36 10.83
N THR A 49 -3.01 -7.22 10.30
CA THR A 49 -1.84 -6.49 10.78
C THR A 49 -1.96 -6.13 12.26
N ALA A 50 -3.10 -5.57 12.69
CA ALA A 50 -3.33 -5.21 14.09
C ALA A 50 -3.29 -6.43 15.02
N PHE A 51 -3.92 -7.54 14.59
CA PHE A 51 -3.91 -8.79 15.33
C PHE A 51 -2.50 -9.38 15.44
N ASP A 52 -1.76 -9.42 14.34
CA ASP A 52 -0.42 -10.00 14.32
C ASP A 52 0.56 -9.20 15.19
N ILE A 53 0.49 -7.86 15.15
CA ILE A 53 1.25 -6.99 16.06
C ILE A 53 0.93 -7.32 17.52
N HIS A 54 -0.37 -7.46 17.84
CA HIS A 54 -0.82 -7.79 19.19
C HIS A 54 -0.36 -9.18 19.66
N THR A 55 -0.26 -10.15 18.75
CA THR A 55 0.25 -11.49 19.03
C THR A 55 1.78 -11.60 18.99
N ASN A 56 2.50 -10.47 18.89
CA ASN A 56 3.96 -10.40 18.86
C ASN A 56 4.63 -11.15 17.70
N LYS A 57 3.94 -11.31 16.57
CA LYS A 57 4.56 -11.84 15.36
C LYS A 57 5.64 -10.90 14.83
N THR A 58 6.64 -11.45 14.15
CA THR A 58 7.64 -10.65 13.45
C THR A 58 7.04 -10.02 12.20
N THR A 59 7.70 -8.97 11.69
CA THR A 59 7.27 -8.29 10.47
C THR A 59 7.28 -9.25 9.27
N GLU A 60 8.19 -10.22 9.21
CA GLU A 60 8.20 -11.25 8.16
C GLU A 60 6.97 -12.16 8.20
N GLU A 61 6.55 -12.58 9.40
CA GLU A 61 5.36 -13.41 9.61
C GLU A 61 4.10 -12.63 9.21
N MET A 62 3.99 -11.38 9.66
CA MET A 62 2.91 -10.46 9.26
C MET A 62 2.79 -10.31 7.75
N MET A 63 3.91 -10.14 7.05
CA MET A 63 3.92 -10.03 5.59
C MET A 63 3.49 -11.32 4.89
N THR A 64 3.74 -12.47 5.52
CA THR A 64 3.30 -13.78 5.02
C THR A 64 1.79 -13.94 5.20
N ASP A 65 1.25 -13.61 6.37
CA ASP A 65 -0.19 -13.62 6.63
C ASP A 65 -0.96 -12.67 5.71
N LEU A 66 -0.41 -11.48 5.45
CA LEU A 66 -0.96 -10.53 4.49
C LEU A 66 -0.92 -11.07 3.05
N TYR A 67 0.16 -11.73 2.66
CA TYR A 67 0.25 -12.35 1.33
C TYR A 67 -0.77 -13.48 1.15
N ASP A 68 -0.89 -14.36 2.13
CA ASP A 68 -1.84 -15.48 2.11
C ASP A 68 -3.28 -15.00 2.09
N TYR A 69 -3.58 -13.92 2.83
CA TYR A 69 -4.85 -13.25 2.74
C TYR A 69 -5.10 -12.65 1.35
N LEU A 70 -4.17 -11.85 0.82
CA LEU A 70 -4.37 -11.16 -0.46
C LEU A 70 -4.52 -12.17 -1.61
N ILE A 71 -3.70 -13.22 -1.68
CA ILE A 71 -3.82 -14.19 -2.78
C ILE A 71 -5.16 -14.94 -2.79
N THR A 72 -5.82 -15.06 -1.64
CA THR A 72 -7.13 -15.70 -1.51
C THR A 72 -8.30 -14.74 -1.71
N ASP A 73 -8.13 -13.45 -1.43
CA ASP A 73 -9.19 -12.44 -1.45
C ASP A 73 -9.17 -11.53 -2.68
N LEU A 74 -8.09 -11.52 -3.46
CA LEU A 74 -8.04 -10.80 -4.73
C LEU A 74 -8.99 -11.44 -5.76
N SER A 75 -9.72 -10.60 -6.47
CA SER A 75 -10.54 -11.01 -7.63
C SER A 75 -9.68 -11.55 -8.76
N THR A 76 -10.30 -12.28 -9.69
CA THR A 76 -9.63 -12.82 -10.88
C THR A 76 -8.93 -11.73 -11.70
N ASP A 77 -9.54 -10.56 -11.86
CA ASP A 77 -8.94 -9.44 -12.61
C ASP A 77 -7.74 -8.82 -11.88
N GLN A 78 -7.81 -8.72 -10.55
CA GLN A 78 -6.70 -8.26 -9.73
C GLN A 78 -5.53 -9.26 -9.78
N LEU A 79 -5.79 -10.56 -9.64
CA LEU A 79 -4.78 -11.61 -9.75
C LEU A 79 -4.13 -11.63 -11.13
N LYS A 80 -4.93 -11.48 -12.19
CA LYS A 80 -4.42 -11.36 -13.56
C LYS A 80 -3.48 -10.16 -13.68
N THR A 81 -3.86 -9.00 -13.13
CA THR A 81 -3.04 -7.80 -13.13
C THR A 81 -1.69 -8.03 -12.43
N VAL A 82 -1.68 -8.62 -11.23
CA VAL A 82 -0.45 -8.96 -10.49
C VAL A 82 0.45 -9.90 -11.30
N ASN A 83 -0.15 -10.94 -11.90
CA ASN A 83 0.59 -11.91 -12.71
C ASN A 83 1.16 -11.29 -13.99
N ASP A 84 0.41 -10.43 -14.66
CA ASP A 84 0.85 -9.75 -15.88
C ASP A 84 1.96 -8.74 -15.58
N SER A 85 1.90 -8.04 -14.43
CA SER A 85 2.98 -7.20 -13.92
C SER A 85 4.26 -8.00 -13.68
N TYR A 86 4.17 -9.14 -12.99
CA TYR A 86 5.34 -10.00 -12.74
C TYR A 86 5.91 -10.58 -14.04
N LYS A 87 5.06 -11.04 -14.96
CA LYS A 87 5.51 -11.48 -16.30
C LYS A 87 6.19 -10.35 -17.07
N GLY A 88 5.71 -9.12 -16.92
CA GLY A 88 6.37 -7.94 -17.48
C GLY A 88 7.76 -7.71 -16.90
N LEU A 89 7.91 -7.86 -15.58
CA LEU A 89 9.21 -7.75 -14.89
C LEU A 89 10.18 -8.84 -15.38
N VAL A 90 9.71 -10.09 -15.50
CA VAL A 90 10.49 -11.21 -16.05
C VAL A 90 10.93 -10.93 -17.49
N LYS A 91 10.07 -10.31 -18.32
CA LYS A 91 10.45 -9.92 -19.69
C LYS A 91 11.54 -8.86 -19.73
N ASP A 92 11.55 -7.95 -18.75
CA ASP A 92 12.48 -6.82 -18.72
C ASP A 92 13.86 -7.23 -18.17
N LEU A 93 13.88 -8.13 -17.17
CA LEU A 93 15.08 -8.43 -16.38
C LEU A 93 15.58 -9.88 -16.54
N GLY A 94 14.73 -10.79 -17.00
CA GLY A 94 14.95 -12.23 -16.91
C GLY A 94 14.34 -12.84 -15.63
N GLU A 95 14.11 -14.15 -15.65
CA GLU A 95 13.39 -14.85 -14.57
C GLU A 95 14.14 -14.81 -13.23
N GLU A 96 15.44 -15.13 -13.24
CA GLU A 96 16.28 -15.13 -12.04
C GLU A 96 16.37 -13.72 -11.44
N GLU A 97 16.63 -12.70 -12.26
CA GLU A 97 16.78 -11.33 -11.75
C GLU A 97 15.45 -10.76 -11.28
N ALA A 98 14.33 -11.04 -11.96
CA ALA A 98 13.01 -10.64 -11.48
C ALA A 98 12.68 -11.23 -10.11
N ALA A 99 13.02 -12.51 -9.88
CA ALA A 99 12.85 -13.14 -8.57
C ALA A 99 13.74 -12.48 -7.51
N ASN A 100 15.02 -12.24 -7.83
CA ASN A 100 15.97 -11.56 -6.93
C ASN A 100 15.52 -10.15 -6.56
N VAL A 101 15.02 -9.37 -7.53
CA VAL A 101 14.47 -8.03 -7.30
C VAL A 101 13.29 -8.10 -6.33
N MET A 102 12.33 -8.99 -6.56
CA MET A 102 11.17 -9.11 -5.67
C MET A 102 11.56 -9.55 -4.26
N GLU A 103 12.56 -10.42 -4.13
CA GLU A 103 13.10 -10.82 -2.83
C GLU A 103 13.78 -9.64 -2.11
N ARG A 104 14.60 -8.86 -2.81
CA ARG A 104 15.23 -7.64 -2.25
C ARG A 104 14.17 -6.63 -1.80
N VAL A 105 13.17 -6.35 -2.64
CA VAL A 105 12.05 -5.46 -2.32
C VAL A 105 11.32 -5.93 -1.06
N LYS A 106 11.01 -7.23 -0.95
CA LYS A 106 10.36 -7.80 0.24
C LYS A 106 11.20 -7.58 1.50
N LYS A 107 12.49 -7.91 1.46
CA LYS A 107 13.40 -7.75 2.62
C LYS A 107 13.55 -6.30 3.04
N VAL A 108 13.71 -5.39 2.09
CA VAL A 108 13.85 -3.95 2.36
C VAL A 108 12.56 -3.38 2.92
N PHE A 109 11.40 -3.79 2.40
CA PHE A 109 10.12 -3.38 2.93
C PHE A 109 9.94 -3.83 4.38
N VAL A 110 10.19 -5.11 4.67
CA VAL A 110 10.17 -5.67 6.04
C VAL A 110 11.10 -4.87 6.97
N TYR A 111 12.34 -4.64 6.54
CA TYR A 111 13.32 -3.88 7.31
C TYR A 111 12.81 -2.45 7.60
N ALA A 112 12.30 -1.76 6.58
CA ALA A 112 11.89 -0.36 6.68
C ALA A 112 10.64 -0.17 7.56
N VAL A 113 9.71 -1.14 7.57
CA VAL A 113 8.47 -1.04 8.35
C VAL A 113 8.58 -1.60 9.77
N SER A 114 9.59 -2.42 10.07
CA SER A 114 9.78 -3.02 11.40
C SER A 114 9.85 -2.00 12.55
N PRO A 115 10.54 -0.85 12.44
CA PRO A 115 10.53 0.15 13.51
C PRO A 115 9.14 0.73 13.79
N ALA A 116 8.30 0.89 12.75
CA ALA A 116 6.92 1.34 12.92
C ALA A 116 6.08 0.26 13.65
N VAL A 117 6.29 -1.01 13.32
CA VAL A 117 5.68 -2.15 14.02
C VAL A 117 6.08 -2.18 15.49
N ASP A 118 7.37 -2.01 15.79
CA ASP A 118 7.88 -1.98 17.16
C ASP A 118 7.30 -0.81 17.96
N LEU A 119 7.16 0.37 17.35
CA LEU A 119 6.49 1.52 17.96
C LEU A 119 5.01 1.26 18.24
N VAL A 120 4.30 0.57 17.35
CA VAL A 120 2.90 0.16 17.61
C VAL A 120 2.86 -0.82 18.78
N ARG A 121 3.77 -1.80 18.82
CA ARG A 121 3.84 -2.83 19.86
C ARG A 121 4.16 -2.23 21.24
N ALA A 122 5.08 -1.26 21.31
CA ALA A 122 5.49 -0.61 22.55
C ALA A 122 4.37 0.23 23.22
N ASN A 123 3.26 0.50 22.54
CA ASN A 123 2.13 1.25 23.08
C ASN A 123 1.04 0.35 23.73
N ASP A 124 1.40 -0.85 24.21
CA ASP A 124 0.49 -1.85 24.83
C ASP A 124 -0.83 -2.01 24.05
N ALA A 125 -0.70 -2.16 22.74
CA ALA A 125 -1.81 -1.96 21.83
C ALA A 125 -2.88 -3.05 21.97
N THR A 126 -4.04 -2.69 22.50
CA THR A 126 -5.29 -3.34 22.09
C THR A 126 -5.48 -3.12 20.57
N PRO A 127 -6.26 -3.96 19.86
CA PRO A 127 -6.47 -3.78 18.42
C PRO A 127 -6.91 -2.35 18.02
N GLU A 128 -7.69 -1.66 18.86
CA GLU A 128 -8.10 -0.27 18.64
C GLU A 128 -6.94 0.74 18.77
N LEU A 129 -6.06 0.55 19.75
CA LEU A 129 -4.85 1.36 19.91
C LEU A 129 -3.86 1.10 18.76
N ALA A 130 -3.82 -0.13 18.23
CA ALA A 130 -3.01 -0.47 17.07
C ALA A 130 -3.44 0.35 15.85
N TYR A 131 -4.74 0.53 15.61
CA TYR A 131 -5.21 1.38 14.50
C TYR A 131 -4.75 2.84 14.64
N ILE A 132 -4.79 3.40 15.85
CA ILE A 132 -4.32 4.77 16.11
C ILE A 132 -2.81 4.87 15.87
N ALA A 133 -2.04 3.95 16.44
CA ALA A 133 -0.59 3.94 16.32
C ALA A 133 -0.14 3.72 14.87
N MET A 134 -0.72 2.75 14.16
CA MET A 134 -0.47 2.53 12.73
C MET A 134 -0.81 3.78 11.91
N SER A 135 -1.95 4.42 12.18
CA SER A 135 -2.32 5.67 11.51
C SER A 135 -1.32 6.79 11.76
N ARG A 136 -0.73 6.90 12.96
CA ARG A 136 0.31 7.89 13.26
C ARG A 136 1.62 7.61 12.53
N GLN A 137 1.99 6.34 12.37
CA GLN A 137 3.22 5.96 11.65
C GLN A 137 3.07 6.11 10.13
N LEU A 138 1.86 5.91 9.59
CA LEU A 138 1.58 6.03 8.16
C LEU A 138 1.52 7.51 7.72
N THR A 139 2.69 8.15 7.68
CA THR A 139 2.89 9.52 7.19
C THR A 139 3.47 9.51 5.77
N PRO A 140 3.32 10.60 5.00
CA PRO A 140 3.98 10.74 3.69
C PRO A 140 5.50 10.57 3.79
N ASP A 141 6.14 11.11 4.82
CA ASP A 141 7.60 11.02 5.02
C ASP A 141 8.06 9.60 5.30
N PHE A 142 7.32 8.86 6.11
CA PHE A 142 7.60 7.44 6.38
C PHE A 142 7.54 6.63 5.08
N ILE A 143 6.47 6.82 4.32
CA ILE A 143 6.26 6.16 3.04
C ILE A 143 7.34 6.53 2.02
N HIS A 144 7.71 7.82 1.96
CA HIS A 144 8.80 8.30 1.13
C HIS A 144 10.14 7.63 1.51
N GLY A 145 10.41 7.49 2.82
CA GLY A 145 11.58 6.78 3.32
C GLY A 145 11.61 5.32 2.88
N VAL A 146 10.49 4.60 3.03
CA VAL A 146 10.37 3.20 2.60
C VAL A 146 10.66 3.06 1.09
N ILE A 147 10.07 3.92 0.26
CA ILE A 147 10.26 3.86 -1.20
C ILE A 147 11.68 4.25 -1.60
N SER A 148 12.27 5.25 -0.94
CA SER A 148 13.66 5.65 -1.18
C SER A 148 14.60 4.48 -0.91
N LEU A 149 14.40 3.77 0.22
CA LEU A 149 15.18 2.59 0.55
C LEU A 149 15.02 1.49 -0.52
N VAL A 150 13.78 1.21 -0.96
CA VAL A 150 13.54 0.24 -2.03
C VAL A 150 14.30 0.65 -3.31
N ARG A 151 14.15 1.89 -3.76
CA ARG A 151 14.86 2.41 -4.93
C ARG A 151 16.38 2.25 -4.78
N ASP A 152 16.93 2.64 -3.64
CA ASP A 152 18.37 2.65 -3.41
C ASP A 152 18.98 1.24 -3.35
N THR A 153 18.15 0.21 -3.12
CA THR A 153 18.56 -1.19 -3.20
C THR A 153 18.50 -1.82 -4.59
N LEU A 154 17.91 -1.12 -5.56
CA LEU A 154 17.73 -1.59 -6.92
C LEU A 154 18.62 -0.82 -7.89
N THR A 155 19.02 -1.46 -8.98
CA THR A 155 19.66 -0.73 -10.08
C THR A 155 18.65 0.20 -10.75
N PRO A 156 19.08 1.26 -11.47
CA PRO A 156 18.16 2.13 -12.19
C PRO A 156 17.25 1.38 -13.18
N VAL A 157 17.76 0.31 -13.80
CA VAL A 157 16.99 -0.53 -14.75
C VAL A 157 15.91 -1.31 -14.01
N GLU A 158 16.26 -1.96 -12.90
CA GLU A 158 15.33 -2.71 -12.06
C GLU A 158 14.24 -1.80 -11.49
N TRP A 159 14.63 -0.65 -10.93
CA TRP A 159 13.68 0.32 -10.38
C TRP A 159 12.70 0.80 -11.44
N ASN A 160 13.18 1.13 -12.64
CA ASN A 160 12.33 1.57 -13.73
C ASN A 160 11.35 0.47 -14.17
N SER A 161 11.79 -0.79 -14.22
CA SER A 161 10.91 -1.92 -14.53
C SER A 161 9.86 -2.11 -13.43
N VAL A 162 10.24 -2.20 -12.15
CA VAL A 162 9.30 -2.32 -11.03
C VAL A 162 8.26 -1.19 -11.07
N LYS A 163 8.74 0.04 -11.23
CA LYS A 163 7.86 1.21 -11.32
C LYS A 163 6.87 1.09 -12.47
N GLN A 164 7.34 0.78 -13.68
CA GLN A 164 6.49 0.67 -14.85
C GLN A 164 5.47 -0.47 -14.72
N ARG A 165 5.91 -1.64 -14.23
CA ARG A 165 5.07 -2.85 -14.18
C ARG A 165 4.06 -2.81 -13.04
N TYR A 166 4.33 -2.11 -11.94
CA TYR A 166 3.43 -2.04 -10.78
C TYR A 166 2.71 -0.68 -10.61
N ALA A 167 2.85 0.24 -11.58
CA ALA A 167 2.22 1.57 -11.53
C ALA A 167 0.69 1.52 -11.34
N SER A 168 0.01 0.53 -11.93
CA SER A 168 -1.44 0.37 -11.80
C SER A 168 -1.90 -0.01 -10.39
N MET A 169 -0.98 -0.39 -9.50
CA MET A 169 -1.26 -0.82 -8.12
C MET A 169 -0.78 0.20 -7.06
N LEU A 170 0.29 0.95 -7.35
CA LEU A 170 0.98 1.80 -6.38
C LEU A 170 0.95 3.28 -6.79
N ARG A 171 0.06 4.06 -6.14
CA ARG A 171 -0.11 5.50 -6.42
C ARG A 171 1.05 6.34 -5.92
N ILE A 172 1.77 5.83 -4.93
CA ILE A 172 2.90 6.51 -4.31
C ILE A 172 4.00 6.82 -5.33
N MET A 173 4.13 6.02 -6.39
CA MET A 173 5.11 6.24 -7.45
C MET A 173 4.78 7.47 -8.31
N GLU A 174 3.51 7.90 -8.38
CA GLU A 174 3.08 9.13 -9.05
C GLU A 174 3.31 10.37 -8.16
N TYR A 175 3.08 10.26 -6.85
CA TYR A 175 3.39 11.32 -5.90
C TYR A 175 4.90 11.59 -5.83
N TRP A 176 5.71 10.54 -5.95
CA TRP A 176 7.16 10.63 -6.02
C TRP A 176 7.64 11.50 -7.18
N GLU A 177 7.08 11.35 -8.39
CA GLU A 177 7.46 12.17 -9.56
C GLU A 177 7.12 13.66 -9.38
N LYS A 178 5.95 13.94 -8.80
CA LYS A 178 5.51 15.31 -8.50
C LYS A 178 6.39 15.99 -7.46
N ILE A 179 6.85 15.25 -6.45
CA ILE A 179 7.70 15.78 -5.37
C ILE A 179 9.16 15.90 -5.83
N CYS A 180 9.66 14.95 -6.61
CA CYS A 180 11.06 14.94 -7.09
C CYS A 180 11.28 15.70 -8.40
N GLY A 181 10.26 16.31 -9.01
CA GLY A 181 10.39 17.13 -10.22
C GLY A 181 10.83 16.35 -11.47
N ILE A 182 10.72 15.02 -11.48
CA ILE A 182 11.07 14.19 -12.63
C ILE A 182 9.83 14.16 -13.55
N ALA A 183 9.66 15.24 -14.32
CA ALA A 183 8.78 15.21 -15.47
C ALA A 183 9.32 14.14 -16.44
N THR A 184 8.62 13.02 -16.54
CA THR A 184 8.79 12.07 -17.65
C THR A 184 8.32 12.75 -18.92
N LYS A 185 9.17 13.59 -19.52
CA LYS A 185 8.96 14.01 -20.90
C LYS A 185 9.13 12.75 -21.75
N PRO A 186 8.11 12.27 -22.47
CA PRO A 186 8.28 11.14 -23.37
C PRO A 186 9.34 11.50 -24.42
N PRO A 187 10.10 10.52 -24.95
CA PRO A 187 10.98 10.79 -26.07
C PRO A 187 10.10 11.23 -27.24
N GLU A 188 10.26 12.50 -27.60
CA GLU A 188 9.81 13.03 -28.88
C GLU A 188 10.57 12.25 -29.94
N MET A 189 9.98 11.15 -30.41
CA MET A 189 10.35 10.58 -31.70
C MET A 189 9.90 11.59 -32.75
N ALA A 190 10.75 12.57 -33.02
CA ALA A 190 10.69 13.28 -34.27
C ALA A 190 11.09 12.28 -35.35
N GLU A 191 10.05 11.68 -35.93
CA GLU A 191 10.10 11.05 -37.23
C GLU A 191 10.84 11.97 -38.21
N SER A 192 11.82 11.37 -38.87
CA SER A 192 12.23 11.65 -40.24
C SER A 192 11.10 12.27 -41.06
N ASP A 193 11.33 13.48 -41.57
CA ASP A 193 10.81 13.92 -42.86
C ASP A 193 11.78 14.96 -43.46
N LEU A 194 12.45 14.53 -44.54
CA LEU A 194 12.99 15.29 -45.68
C LEU A 194 14.01 16.44 -45.44
#